data_AF-A0A3Q1ESH5-F1
#
_entry.id   AF-A0A3Q1ESH5-F1
#
_cell.length_a   1.000
_cell.length_b   1.000
_cell.length_c   1.000
_cell.angle_alpha   90.00
_cell.angle_beta   90.00
_cell.angle_gamma   90.00
#
_symmetry.space_group_name_H-M   'P 1'
#
loop_
_entity.id
_entity.type
_entity.pdbx_description
1 polymer ?
#
loop_
_entity_poly.entity_id
_entity_poly.type
_entity_poly.pdbx_seq_one_letter_code
_entity_poly.pdbx_strand_id
1 'polypeptide(L)'
;VSLELYPPLTETLSADIISTQQSLERQRTAEKERLFLVYAKQWWREFLEIRPSHQSKLVKIFAQDENGVNRPVCSNVRVLRAGRLLESPRQAARFVSLLAHEKAPVVGGGGKQEQWCTLMAFLCRGKGDCEDHATLLCSLLLGFGLDAYVCVGTKAKGATHAWVLTRGTDGSITFWESLTAHRYLHRAIDPDAPPLAPTPKPSSPYRTVGCVFNHQTFLANCQPSDAVELCVFDFQVESRWKAMSEEALKSVCAPGSTTSLPPLPPLCAPSLDPAAASNHLELEMRYLVSEHRKDLDLATVWDDHLSYLLSSALSAYELERCTGVSCGNEEFQDAVRRAVPDGHTFKGFPIHFLHRNARRAFATCLRSPFCEEIVCCRGDHVRLAVRVRVFVYPENACAVWLMFACKYRSVL
;
A
#
# COMPACT_ATOMS: atom_id res chain seq x y z
N VAL A 1 -11.91 -8.19 53.66
CA VAL A 1 -12.86 -8.47 52.57
C VAL A 1 -12.06 -9.05 51.42
N SER A 2 -12.16 -10.37 51.18
CA SER A 2 -11.52 -11.04 50.06
C SER A 2 -12.40 -10.81 48.83
N LEU A 3 -11.90 -10.05 47.85
CA LEU A 3 -12.58 -9.81 46.58
C LEU A 3 -12.22 -10.94 45.62
N GLU A 4 -13.07 -11.96 45.52
CA GLU A 4 -13.00 -12.97 44.45
C GLU A 4 -13.58 -12.38 43.16
N LEU A 5 -12.72 -12.13 42.19
CA LEU A 5 -13.05 -11.45 40.92
C LEU A 5 -13.49 -12.40 39.80
N TYR A 6 -13.47 -13.72 40.00
CA TYR A 6 -13.87 -14.69 38.99
C TYR A 6 -14.64 -15.87 39.61
N PRO A 7 -15.80 -16.26 39.05
CA PRO A 7 -16.47 -17.49 39.48
C PRO A 7 -15.54 -18.69 39.26
N PRO A 8 -15.48 -19.66 40.19
CA PRO A 8 -14.71 -20.87 39.98
C PRO A 8 -15.25 -21.61 38.75
N LEU A 9 -14.34 -21.99 37.84
CA LEU A 9 -14.69 -22.79 36.66
C LEU A 9 -15.33 -24.09 37.11
N THR A 10 -16.53 -24.36 36.61
CA THR A 10 -17.35 -25.53 37.00
C THR A 10 -16.73 -26.85 36.52
N GLU A 11 -15.90 -26.78 35.48
CA GLU A 11 -15.11 -27.89 34.94
C GLU A 11 -13.69 -27.39 34.62
N THR A 12 -12.68 -28.10 35.15
CA THR A 12 -11.29 -27.90 34.75
C THR A 12 -10.92 -28.97 33.73
N LEU A 13 -10.75 -28.59 32.47
CA LEU A 13 -10.26 -29.49 31.42
C LEU A 13 -8.83 -29.93 31.75
N SER A 14 -8.56 -31.23 31.74
CA SER A 14 -7.20 -31.73 31.93
C SER A 14 -6.31 -31.34 30.75
N ALA A 15 -5.01 -31.21 30.99
CA ALA A 15 -4.02 -30.95 29.94
C ALA A 15 -4.07 -32.02 28.84
N ASP A 16 -4.33 -33.28 29.22
CA ASP A 16 -4.44 -34.40 28.28
C ASP A 16 -5.64 -34.24 27.34
N ILE A 17 -6.80 -33.82 27.86
CA ILE A 17 -7.99 -33.55 27.04
C ILE A 17 -7.70 -32.41 26.04
N ILE A 18 -7.07 -31.34 26.50
CA ILE A 18 -6.70 -30.20 25.64
C ILE A 18 -5.73 -30.65 24.54
N SER A 19 -4.68 -31.39 24.89
CA SER A 19 -3.67 -31.87 23.94
C SER A 19 -4.28 -32.81 22.89
N THR A 20 -5.19 -33.70 23.32
CA THR A 20 -5.92 -34.62 22.45
C THR A 20 -6.80 -33.86 21.48
N GLN A 21 -7.56 -32.87 21.97
CA GLN A 21 -8.41 -32.04 21.12
C GLN A 21 -7.60 -31.23 20.11
N GLN A 22 -6.47 -30.65 20.53
CA GLN A 22 -5.57 -29.92 19.62
C GLN A 22 -5.01 -30.84 18.51
N SER A 23 -4.64 -32.08 18.85
CA SER A 23 -4.18 -33.07 17.89
C SER A 23 -5.25 -33.41 16.86
N LEU A 24 -6.49 -33.64 17.30
CA LEU A 24 -7.63 -33.93 16.43
C LEU A 24 -7.93 -32.77 15.47
N GLU A 25 -7.92 -31.51 15.94
CA GLU A 25 -8.12 -30.35 15.06
C GLU A 25 -6.98 -30.16 14.06
N ARG A 26 -5.73 -30.42 14.45
CA ARG A 26 -4.59 -30.41 13.52
C ARG A 26 -4.73 -31.47 12.42
N GLN A 27 -5.12 -32.69 12.79
CA GLN A 27 -5.37 -33.77 11.83
C GLN A 27 -6.51 -33.42 10.87
N ARG A 28 -7.62 -32.89 11.39
CA ARG A 28 -8.76 -32.44 10.57
C ARG A 28 -8.37 -31.32 9.61
N THR A 29 -7.54 -30.37 10.06
CA THR A 29 -7.02 -29.28 9.23
C THR A 29 -6.13 -29.82 8.11
N ALA A 30 -5.17 -30.70 8.45
CA ALA A 30 -4.26 -31.31 7.49
C ALA A 30 -5.01 -32.12 6.41
N GLU A 31 -6.08 -32.84 6.78
CA GLU A 31 -6.88 -33.59 5.81
C GLU A 31 -7.64 -32.66 4.85
N LYS A 32 -8.20 -31.55 5.34
CA LYS A 32 -8.83 -30.52 4.48
C LYS A 32 -7.82 -29.91 3.50
N GLU A 33 -6.63 -29.57 3.98
CA GLU A 33 -5.54 -29.05 3.15
C GLU A 33 -5.10 -30.06 2.08
N ARG A 34 -5.01 -31.34 2.44
CA ARG A 34 -4.69 -32.44 1.51
C ARG A 34 -5.75 -32.60 0.43
N LEU A 35 -7.03 -32.61 0.79
CA LEU A 35 -8.14 -32.71 -0.15
C LEU A 35 -8.17 -31.50 -1.09
N PHE A 36 -7.98 -30.29 -0.56
CA PHE A 36 -7.88 -29.08 -1.37
C PHE A 36 -6.70 -29.12 -2.34
N LEU A 37 -5.55 -29.66 -1.94
CA LEU A 37 -4.40 -29.81 -2.84
C LEU A 37 -4.70 -30.77 -4.00
N VAL A 38 -5.39 -31.87 -3.75
CA VAL A 38 -5.83 -32.81 -4.81
C VAL A 38 -6.80 -32.11 -5.76
N TYR A 39 -7.79 -31.41 -5.21
CA TYR A 39 -8.74 -30.60 -5.98
C TYR A 39 -8.03 -29.56 -6.85
N ALA A 40 -7.12 -28.77 -6.28
CA ALA A 40 -6.39 -27.72 -6.98
C ALA A 40 -5.53 -28.28 -8.12
N LYS A 41 -4.90 -29.44 -7.93
CA LYS A 41 -4.15 -30.14 -9.00
C LYS A 41 -5.05 -30.57 -10.15
N GLN A 42 -6.25 -31.08 -9.85
CA GLN A 42 -7.22 -31.44 -10.89
C GLN A 42 -7.70 -30.18 -11.62
N TRP A 43 -8.13 -29.17 -10.89
CA TRP A 43 -8.58 -27.89 -11.44
C TRP A 43 -7.52 -27.23 -12.33
N TRP A 44 -6.24 -27.31 -11.95
CA TRP A 44 -5.13 -26.80 -12.75
C TRP A 44 -4.95 -27.55 -14.07
N ARG A 45 -5.06 -28.89 -14.05
CA ARG A 45 -5.01 -29.69 -15.30
C ARG A 45 -6.13 -29.30 -16.24
N GLU A 46 -7.36 -29.19 -15.74
CA GLU A 46 -8.51 -28.74 -16.53
C GLU A 46 -8.28 -27.33 -17.10
N PHE A 47 -7.68 -26.42 -16.33
CA PHE A 47 -7.34 -25.08 -16.82
C PHE A 47 -6.34 -25.12 -17.98
N LEU A 48 -5.32 -25.97 -17.89
CA LEU A 48 -4.31 -26.13 -18.95
C LEU A 48 -4.87 -26.77 -20.23
N GLU A 49 -5.88 -27.63 -20.11
CA GLU A 49 -6.55 -28.29 -21.24
C GLU A 49 -7.38 -27.32 -22.09
N ILE A 50 -7.78 -26.16 -21.55
CA ILE A 50 -8.61 -25.17 -22.27
C ILE A 50 -7.86 -24.62 -23.50
N ARG A 51 -6.59 -24.19 -23.33
CA ARG A 51 -5.76 -23.61 -24.40
C ARG A 51 -4.26 -23.85 -24.12
N PRO A 52 -3.44 -24.15 -25.14
CA PRO A 52 -1.99 -24.31 -24.96
C PRO A 52 -1.29 -23.09 -24.35
N SER A 53 -1.76 -21.87 -24.64
CA SER A 53 -1.18 -20.63 -24.09
C SER A 53 -1.33 -20.49 -22.57
N HIS A 54 -2.15 -21.32 -21.93
CA HIS A 54 -2.35 -21.28 -20.48
C HIS A 54 -1.12 -21.71 -19.68
N GLN A 55 -0.19 -22.46 -20.29
CA GLN A 55 1.06 -22.87 -19.64
C GLN A 55 1.97 -21.67 -19.28
N SER A 56 1.87 -20.56 -19.99
CA SER A 56 2.65 -19.35 -19.72
C SER A 56 1.91 -18.31 -18.89
N LYS A 57 0.62 -18.53 -18.55
CA LYS A 57 -0.17 -17.58 -17.75
C LYS A 57 0.21 -17.66 -16.27
N LEU A 58 0.32 -16.49 -15.64
CA LEU A 58 0.65 -16.38 -14.21
C LEU A 58 -0.58 -16.62 -13.33
N VAL A 59 -0.84 -17.88 -12.99
CA VAL A 59 -1.93 -18.29 -12.09
C VAL A 59 -1.37 -18.76 -10.75
N LYS A 60 -1.52 -17.94 -9.71
CA LYS A 60 -0.94 -18.18 -8.38
C LYS A 60 -1.98 -18.79 -7.44
N ILE A 61 -2.05 -20.12 -7.38
CA ILE A 61 -2.98 -20.82 -6.47
C ILE A 61 -2.46 -20.87 -5.03
N PHE A 62 -1.17 -21.19 -4.87
CA PHE A 62 -0.50 -21.34 -3.57
C PHE A 62 0.66 -20.37 -3.44
N ALA A 63 0.90 -19.89 -2.21
CA ALA A 63 2.06 -19.11 -1.84
C ALA A 63 2.63 -19.61 -0.50
N GLN A 64 3.93 -19.45 -0.31
CA GLN A 64 4.61 -19.85 0.92
C GLN A 64 4.53 -18.71 1.95
N ASP A 65 4.10 -19.02 3.17
CA ASP A 65 4.05 -18.05 4.28
C ASP A 65 5.41 -17.85 4.96
N GLU A 66 5.46 -16.96 5.96
CA GLU A 66 6.67 -16.70 6.75
C GLU A 66 7.21 -17.90 7.54
N ASN A 67 6.43 -18.97 7.67
CA ASN A 67 6.83 -20.21 8.34
C ASN A 67 7.21 -21.31 7.34
N GLY A 68 7.26 -21.01 6.04
CA GLY A 68 7.57 -21.98 5.00
C GLY A 68 6.39 -22.87 4.58
N VAL A 69 5.17 -22.58 5.05
CA VAL A 69 3.97 -23.37 4.76
C VAL A 69 3.31 -22.87 3.48
N ASN A 70 3.03 -23.77 2.53
CA ASN A 70 2.29 -23.45 1.32
C ASN A 70 0.80 -23.32 1.62
N ARG A 71 0.24 -22.13 1.40
CA ARG A 71 -1.18 -21.83 1.64
C ARG A 71 -1.88 -21.37 0.37
N PRO A 72 -3.19 -21.63 0.22
CA PRO A 72 -3.98 -21.02 -0.84
C PRO A 72 -3.93 -19.51 -0.72
N VAL A 73 -3.71 -18.78 -1.82
CA VAL A 73 -3.58 -17.31 -1.79
C VAL A 73 -4.82 -16.60 -1.23
N CYS A 74 -6.01 -17.19 -1.41
CA CYS A 74 -7.26 -16.67 -0.86
C CYS A 74 -7.25 -16.59 0.67
N SER A 75 -6.43 -17.40 1.35
CA SER A 75 -6.31 -17.37 2.82
C SER A 75 -5.63 -16.10 3.35
N ASN A 76 -4.88 -15.39 2.49
CA ASN A 76 -4.19 -14.13 2.81
C ASN A 76 -5.10 -12.89 2.71
N VAL A 77 -6.31 -13.04 2.17
CA VAL A 77 -7.29 -11.96 2.05
C VAL A 77 -8.44 -12.25 3.00
N ARG A 78 -8.89 -11.23 3.73
CA ARG A 78 -10.06 -11.30 4.62
C ARG A 78 -10.79 -9.98 4.63
N VAL A 79 -12.05 -9.95 5.04
CA VAL A 79 -12.74 -8.68 5.28
C VAL A 79 -12.11 -8.01 6.50
N LEU A 80 -11.42 -6.87 6.31
CA LEU A 80 -10.76 -6.11 7.37
C LEU A 80 -11.43 -4.75 7.53
N ARG A 81 -12.12 -4.55 8.66
CA ARG A 81 -12.71 -3.26 9.03
C ARG A 81 -11.72 -2.47 9.88
N ALA A 82 -11.34 -1.29 9.42
CA ALA A 82 -10.40 -0.39 10.11
C ALA A 82 -11.02 0.41 11.26
N GLY A 83 -12.28 0.14 11.63
CA GLY A 83 -12.99 0.90 12.67
C GLY A 83 -13.10 2.38 12.31
N ARG A 84 -12.68 3.25 13.24
CA ARG A 84 -12.63 4.71 13.04
C ARG A 84 -11.23 5.22 12.65
N LEU A 85 -10.31 4.33 12.32
CA LEU A 85 -8.92 4.71 12.02
C LEU A 85 -8.68 5.06 10.55
N LEU A 86 -9.54 4.59 9.65
CA LEU A 86 -9.54 4.93 8.24
C LEU A 86 -10.97 5.27 7.82
N GLU A 87 -11.17 6.45 7.26
CA GLU A 87 -12.46 7.05 6.94
C GLU A 87 -12.95 6.69 5.53
N SER A 88 -12.04 6.34 4.62
CA SER A 88 -12.40 6.05 3.23
C SER A 88 -11.51 4.98 2.57
N PRO A 89 -12.00 4.33 1.50
CA PRO A 89 -11.19 3.40 0.70
C PRO A 89 -9.90 4.01 0.15
N ARG A 90 -9.90 5.31 -0.18
CA ARG A 90 -8.72 6.00 -0.70
C ARG A 90 -7.71 6.31 0.39
N GLN A 91 -8.18 6.67 1.58
CA GLN A 91 -7.31 6.80 2.75
C GLN A 91 -6.70 5.44 3.13
N ALA A 92 -7.44 4.33 2.96
CA ALA A 92 -6.88 3.00 3.14
C ALA A 92 -5.79 2.67 2.12
N ALA A 93 -5.99 3.01 0.84
CA ALA A 93 -4.93 2.90 -0.18
C ALA A 93 -3.71 3.76 0.19
N ARG A 94 -3.93 4.99 0.68
CA ARG A 94 -2.87 5.86 1.16
C ARG A 94 -2.11 5.23 2.33
N PHE A 95 -2.80 4.74 3.36
CA PHE A 95 -2.21 4.02 4.50
C PHE A 95 -1.31 2.87 4.06
N VAL A 96 -1.82 1.98 3.21
CA VAL A 96 -1.04 0.82 2.72
C VAL A 96 0.21 1.27 1.98
N SER A 97 0.13 2.33 1.17
CA SER A 97 1.29 2.89 0.45
C SER A 97 2.37 3.49 1.35
N LEU A 98 2.08 3.72 2.63
CA LEU A 98 3.03 4.25 3.60
C LEU A 98 3.82 3.16 4.33
N LEU A 99 3.39 1.91 4.24
CA LEU A 99 4.16 0.76 4.73
C LEU A 99 5.40 0.58 3.83
N ALA A 100 6.51 0.14 4.42
CA ALA A 100 7.76 0.09 3.69
C ALA A 100 7.77 -1.12 2.73
N HIS A 101 8.12 -0.86 1.46
CA HIS A 101 8.34 -1.93 0.50
C HIS A 101 9.70 -2.59 0.71
N GLU A 102 9.70 -3.90 0.96
CA GLU A 102 10.90 -4.72 1.10
C GLU A 102 10.64 -6.10 0.50
N LYS A 103 11.47 -6.51 -0.46
CA LYS A 103 11.40 -7.85 -1.03
C LYS A 103 11.90 -8.88 -0.04
N ALA A 104 11.32 -10.08 -0.08
CA ALA A 104 11.75 -11.18 0.77
C ALA A 104 13.27 -11.42 0.65
N PRO A 105 14.00 -11.49 1.78
CA PRO A 105 15.44 -11.73 1.76
C PRO A 105 15.73 -13.15 1.28
N VAL A 106 16.74 -13.30 0.43
CA VAL A 106 17.24 -14.62 0.02
C VAL A 106 18.19 -15.12 1.11
N VAL A 107 17.81 -16.19 1.83
CA VAL A 107 18.69 -16.85 2.80
C VAL A 107 19.42 -18.01 2.11
N GLY A 108 20.74 -18.05 2.19
CA GLY A 108 21.54 -19.21 1.77
C GLY A 108 21.86 -19.32 0.26
N GLY A 109 21.90 -18.21 -0.48
CA GLY A 109 22.35 -18.22 -1.88
C GLY A 109 21.44 -18.95 -2.88
N GLY A 110 20.24 -19.35 -2.45
CA GLY A 110 19.21 -19.91 -3.32
C GLY A 110 18.60 -18.88 -4.27
N GLY A 111 17.74 -19.32 -5.19
CA GLY A 111 16.97 -18.42 -6.07
C GLY A 111 16.05 -17.48 -5.28
N LYS A 112 15.48 -16.47 -5.96
CA LYS A 112 14.48 -15.56 -5.38
C LYS A 112 13.38 -16.38 -4.69
N GLN A 113 13.27 -16.29 -3.38
CA GLN A 113 12.22 -16.93 -2.62
C GLN A 113 11.05 -15.96 -2.50
N GLU A 114 9.93 -16.30 -3.12
CA GLU A 114 8.69 -15.53 -3.03
C GLU A 114 7.96 -15.93 -1.75
N GLN A 115 7.83 -15.00 -0.80
CA GLN A 115 7.16 -15.20 0.48
C GLN A 115 5.96 -14.24 0.57
N TRP A 116 4.80 -14.78 0.89
CA TRP A 116 3.57 -14.01 1.12
C TRP A 116 3.28 -14.05 2.61
N CYS A 117 3.56 -12.95 3.29
CA CYS A 117 3.37 -12.86 4.73
C CYS A 117 1.88 -12.90 5.09
N THR A 118 1.55 -13.55 6.20
CA THR A 118 0.23 -13.33 6.81
C THR A 118 0.05 -11.84 7.13
N LEU A 119 -1.19 -11.35 7.08
CA LEU A 119 -1.48 -9.94 7.41
C LEU A 119 -0.94 -9.55 8.80
N MET A 120 -1.01 -10.46 9.78
CA MET A 120 -0.42 -10.25 11.10
C MET A 120 1.09 -10.04 11.03
N ALA A 121 1.82 -10.94 10.36
CA ALA A 121 3.27 -10.83 10.21
C ALA A 121 3.67 -9.56 9.45
N PHE A 122 2.93 -9.21 8.39
CA PHE A 122 3.18 -8.00 7.61
C PHE A 122 3.00 -6.72 8.44
N LEU A 123 1.89 -6.59 9.17
CA LEU A 123 1.62 -5.43 10.01
C LEU A 123 2.64 -5.32 11.15
N CYS A 124 2.97 -6.42 11.84
CA CYS A 124 3.99 -6.44 12.89
C CYS A 124 5.39 -6.05 12.38
N ARG A 125 5.73 -6.42 11.15
CA ARG A 125 7.01 -6.05 10.52
C ARG A 125 7.02 -4.60 10.03
N GLY A 126 5.86 -4.03 9.71
CA GLY A 126 5.71 -2.71 9.09
C GLY A 126 6.31 -2.61 7.68
N LYS A 127 6.67 -3.75 7.07
CA LYS A 127 7.32 -3.83 5.76
C LYS A 127 7.12 -5.19 5.09
N GLY A 128 7.06 -5.20 3.76
CA GLY A 128 6.77 -6.40 2.97
C GLY A 128 6.80 -6.17 1.45
N ASP A 129 6.51 -7.22 0.68
CA ASP A 129 6.56 -7.17 -0.78
C ASP A 129 5.23 -6.63 -1.35
N CYS A 130 5.13 -6.50 -2.68
CA CYS A 130 3.95 -5.93 -3.33
C CYS A 130 2.68 -6.77 -3.12
N GLU A 131 2.84 -8.09 -2.97
CA GLU A 131 1.80 -9.07 -2.68
C GLU A 131 1.21 -8.86 -1.28
N ASP A 132 2.06 -8.61 -0.28
CA ASP A 132 1.63 -8.31 1.09
C ASP A 132 0.81 -7.00 1.13
N HIS A 133 1.27 -5.98 0.40
CA HIS A 133 0.55 -4.71 0.28
C HIS A 133 -0.79 -4.88 -0.45
N ALA A 134 -0.83 -5.67 -1.54
CA ALA A 134 -2.05 -5.91 -2.30
C ALA A 134 -3.09 -6.69 -1.50
N THR A 135 -2.68 -7.71 -0.73
CA THR A 135 -3.58 -8.50 0.12
C THR A 135 -4.16 -7.67 1.27
N LEU A 136 -3.36 -6.81 1.92
CA LEU A 136 -3.85 -5.87 2.93
C LEU A 136 -4.84 -4.85 2.35
N LEU A 137 -4.49 -4.24 1.21
CA LEU A 137 -5.37 -3.27 0.55
C LEU A 137 -6.70 -3.92 0.14
N CYS A 138 -6.66 -5.09 -0.51
CA CYS A 138 -7.86 -5.82 -0.88
C CYS A 138 -8.74 -6.11 0.34
N SER A 139 -8.12 -6.55 1.45
CA SER A 139 -8.81 -6.82 2.71
C SER A 139 -9.52 -5.59 3.28
N LEU A 140 -8.87 -4.41 3.22
CA LEU A 140 -9.46 -3.15 3.66
C LEU A 140 -10.61 -2.69 2.75
N LEU A 141 -10.44 -2.77 1.42
CA LEU A 141 -11.48 -2.39 0.47
C LEU A 141 -12.74 -3.26 0.61
N LEU A 142 -12.56 -4.57 0.83
CA LEU A 142 -13.66 -5.48 1.21
C LEU A 142 -14.33 -5.05 2.52
N GLY A 143 -13.56 -4.56 3.50
CA GLY A 143 -14.06 -4.00 4.75
C GLY A 143 -14.96 -2.77 4.57
N PHE A 144 -14.70 -1.96 3.54
CA PHE A 144 -15.56 -0.85 3.11
C PHE A 144 -16.74 -1.28 2.22
N GLY A 145 -16.90 -2.59 1.96
CA GLY A 145 -17.99 -3.13 1.15
C GLY A 145 -17.78 -3.03 -0.36
N LEU A 146 -16.55 -2.80 -0.83
CA LEU A 146 -16.24 -2.81 -2.26
C LEU A 146 -16.06 -4.24 -2.77
N ASP A 147 -16.47 -4.51 -4.02
CA ASP A 147 -16.21 -5.77 -4.71
C ASP A 147 -14.74 -5.82 -5.18
N ALA A 148 -13.85 -6.19 -4.26
CA ALA A 148 -12.40 -6.09 -4.42
C ALA A 148 -11.71 -7.46 -4.58
N TYR A 149 -10.68 -7.49 -5.43
CA TYR A 149 -9.89 -8.67 -5.78
C TYR A 149 -8.40 -8.30 -5.88
N VAL A 150 -7.52 -9.20 -5.45
CA VAL A 150 -6.11 -9.15 -5.80
C VAL A 150 -5.94 -9.71 -7.20
N CYS A 151 -5.23 -8.98 -8.07
CA CYS A 151 -4.82 -9.43 -9.39
C CYS A 151 -3.36 -9.86 -9.39
N VAL A 152 -3.06 -10.95 -10.11
CA VAL A 152 -1.68 -11.42 -10.31
C VAL A 152 -1.37 -11.42 -11.79
N GLY A 153 -0.23 -10.85 -12.15
CA GLY A 153 0.17 -10.70 -13.54
C GLY A 153 1.52 -10.02 -13.68
N THR A 154 1.66 -9.19 -14.73
CA THR A 154 2.92 -8.50 -15.03
C THR A 154 2.76 -6.99 -15.22
N LYS A 155 3.85 -6.25 -14.97
CA LYS A 155 4.05 -4.87 -15.40
C LYS A 155 4.96 -4.80 -16.63
N ALA A 156 5.37 -3.59 -17.01
CA ALA A 156 6.39 -3.37 -18.03
C ALA A 156 7.62 -4.28 -17.83
N LYS A 157 8.23 -4.71 -18.95
CA LYS A 157 9.38 -5.64 -18.99
C LYS A 157 9.08 -7.05 -18.42
N GLY A 158 7.81 -7.44 -18.31
CA GLY A 158 7.41 -8.79 -17.87
C GLY A 158 7.64 -9.06 -16.37
N ALA A 159 7.88 -8.01 -15.57
CA ALA A 159 8.06 -8.18 -14.13
C ALA A 159 6.75 -8.59 -13.47
N THR A 160 6.78 -9.69 -12.70
CA THR A 160 5.64 -10.15 -11.88
C THR A 160 5.22 -9.05 -10.91
N HIS A 161 3.92 -8.86 -10.75
CA HIS A 161 3.36 -7.86 -9.84
C HIS A 161 1.96 -8.25 -9.39
N ALA A 162 1.62 -7.86 -8.17
CA ALA A 162 0.27 -7.94 -7.64
C ALA A 162 -0.31 -6.53 -7.41
N TRP A 163 -1.58 -6.36 -7.75
CA TRP A 163 -2.34 -5.11 -7.52
C TRP A 163 -3.77 -5.45 -7.12
N VAL A 164 -4.58 -4.43 -6.82
CA VAL A 164 -5.98 -4.65 -6.43
C VAL A 164 -6.92 -4.10 -7.50
N LEU A 165 -7.97 -4.83 -7.81
CA LEU A 165 -9.06 -4.44 -8.69
C LEU A 165 -10.34 -4.30 -7.87
N THR A 166 -11.14 -3.28 -8.17
CA THR A 166 -12.52 -3.18 -7.68
C THR A 166 -13.49 -3.08 -8.84
N ARG A 167 -14.64 -3.74 -8.72
CA ARG A 167 -15.76 -3.67 -9.65
C ARG A 167 -16.84 -2.74 -9.09
N GLY A 168 -17.18 -1.72 -9.85
CA GLY A 168 -18.33 -0.86 -9.59
C GLY A 168 -19.64 -1.58 -9.93
N THR A 169 -20.74 -1.15 -9.30
CA THR A 169 -22.08 -1.65 -9.62
C THR A 169 -22.53 -1.29 -11.03
N ASP A 170 -21.93 -0.26 -11.62
CA ASP A 170 -22.06 0.17 -13.01
C ASP A 170 -21.19 -0.64 -13.98
N GLY A 171 -20.46 -1.65 -13.50
CA GLY A 171 -19.51 -2.43 -14.27
C GLY A 171 -18.15 -1.74 -14.48
N SER A 172 -17.95 -0.55 -13.90
CA SER A 172 -16.65 0.12 -13.99
C SER A 172 -15.56 -0.67 -13.28
N ILE A 173 -14.37 -0.69 -13.88
CA ILE A 173 -13.23 -1.41 -13.34
C ILE A 173 -12.17 -0.40 -12.91
N THR A 174 -11.78 -0.45 -11.64
CA THR A 174 -10.71 0.39 -11.11
C THR A 174 -9.56 -0.47 -10.62
N PHE A 175 -8.35 -0.21 -11.11
CA PHE A 175 -7.13 -0.78 -10.55
C PHE A 175 -6.54 0.15 -9.49
N TRP A 176 -5.97 -0.43 -8.44
CA TRP A 176 -5.36 0.24 -7.31
C TRP A 176 -3.92 -0.26 -7.15
N GLU A 177 -2.96 0.65 -7.23
CA GLU A 177 -1.55 0.36 -6.99
C GLU A 177 -1.24 0.47 -5.50
N SER A 178 -1.01 -0.67 -4.85
CA SER A 178 -0.86 -0.77 -3.39
C SER A 178 0.37 -0.02 -2.86
N LEU A 179 1.44 0.09 -3.65
CA LEU A 179 2.68 0.76 -3.25
C LEU A 179 2.64 2.29 -3.40
N THR A 180 1.67 2.84 -4.11
CA THR A 180 1.63 4.29 -4.42
C THR A 180 0.29 4.96 -4.18
N ALA A 181 -0.74 4.18 -3.86
CA ALA A 181 -2.15 4.58 -3.75
C ALA A 181 -2.77 5.13 -5.05
N HIS A 182 -2.08 5.04 -6.19
CA HIS A 182 -2.64 5.49 -7.47
C HIS A 182 -3.80 4.60 -7.91
N ARG A 183 -4.78 5.23 -8.55
CA ARG A 183 -5.96 4.57 -9.11
C ARG A 183 -5.97 4.75 -10.61
N TYR A 184 -6.30 3.69 -11.32
CA TYR A 184 -6.41 3.69 -12.76
C TYR A 184 -7.79 3.18 -13.14
N LEU A 185 -8.56 4.01 -13.84
CA LEU A 185 -9.82 3.56 -14.44
C LEU A 185 -9.47 2.70 -15.66
N HIS A 186 -9.87 1.44 -15.62
CA HIS A 186 -9.69 0.51 -16.73
C HIS A 186 -10.82 0.69 -17.73
N ARG A 187 -10.46 0.79 -19.00
CA ARG A 187 -11.37 0.77 -20.13
C ARG A 187 -10.83 -0.27 -21.09
N ALA A 188 -11.56 -1.38 -21.24
CA ALA A 188 -11.19 -2.39 -22.21
C ALA A 188 -11.21 -1.78 -23.62
N ILE A 189 -10.17 -2.06 -24.39
CA ILE A 189 -10.13 -1.68 -25.80
C ILE A 189 -10.97 -2.70 -26.56
N ASP A 190 -12.00 -2.23 -27.26
CA ASP A 190 -12.74 -3.04 -28.20
C ASP A 190 -11.94 -3.11 -29.52
N PRO A 191 -11.39 -4.27 -29.90
CA PRO A 191 -10.63 -4.41 -31.13
C PRO A 191 -11.48 -4.22 -32.39
N ASP A 192 -12.81 -4.34 -32.27
CA ASP A 192 -13.75 -4.23 -33.40
C ASP A 192 -14.34 -2.81 -33.53
N ALA A 193 -14.03 -1.90 -32.60
CA ALA A 193 -14.49 -0.52 -32.65
C ALA A 193 -13.83 0.27 -33.80
N PRO A 194 -14.55 1.21 -34.45
CA PRO A 194 -13.98 2.04 -35.50
C PRO A 194 -12.76 2.81 -34.96
N PRO A 195 -11.68 2.96 -35.75
CA PRO A 195 -10.44 3.58 -35.29
C PRO A 195 -10.69 5.02 -34.87
N LEU A 196 -10.83 5.25 -33.57
CA LEU A 196 -10.81 6.58 -32.97
C LEU A 196 -9.37 7.10 -32.95
N ALA A 197 -9.25 8.44 -32.97
CA ALA A 197 -8.01 9.21 -32.87
C ALA A 197 -7.07 8.69 -31.76
N PRO A 198 -5.77 9.03 -31.80
CA PRO A 198 -4.66 8.16 -31.39
C PRO A 198 -4.95 7.36 -30.13
N THR A 199 -4.76 6.04 -30.23
CA THR A 199 -4.93 5.06 -29.14
C THR A 199 -4.50 5.67 -27.81
N PRO A 200 -5.42 5.85 -26.84
CA PRO A 200 -5.07 6.48 -25.58
C PRO A 200 -3.94 5.69 -24.93
N LYS A 201 -2.92 6.39 -24.42
CA LYS A 201 -1.82 5.75 -23.69
C LYS A 201 -2.41 4.80 -22.63
N PRO A 202 -1.79 3.63 -22.40
CA PRO A 202 -2.26 2.68 -21.39
C PRO A 202 -2.53 3.42 -20.08
N SER A 203 -3.76 3.33 -19.58
CA SER A 203 -4.15 4.08 -18.39
C SER A 203 -3.43 3.58 -17.14
N SER A 204 -2.91 2.35 -17.16
CA SER A 204 -2.23 1.69 -16.04
C SER A 204 -0.90 1.05 -16.46
N PRO A 205 0.00 0.73 -15.50
CA PRO A 205 1.29 0.10 -15.80
C PRO A 205 1.20 -1.43 -16.03
N TYR A 206 0.03 -2.03 -15.85
CA TYR A 206 -0.19 -3.48 -15.90
C TYR A 206 -0.29 -3.97 -17.34
N ARG A 207 0.32 -5.13 -17.62
CA ARG A 207 0.46 -5.69 -18.97
C ARG A 207 -0.32 -6.97 -19.14
N THR A 208 -0.13 -7.93 -18.24
CA THR A 208 -0.89 -9.19 -18.27
C THR A 208 -1.59 -9.45 -16.95
N VAL A 209 -2.69 -10.22 -16.97
CA VAL A 209 -3.41 -10.71 -15.79
C VAL A 209 -3.73 -12.20 -15.99
N GLY A 210 -3.20 -13.03 -15.09
CA GLY A 210 -3.39 -14.48 -15.14
C GLY A 210 -4.50 -14.97 -14.20
N CYS A 211 -4.60 -14.40 -13.00
CA CYS A 211 -5.70 -14.71 -12.09
C CYS A 211 -6.10 -13.52 -11.21
N VAL A 212 -7.32 -13.60 -10.67
CA VAL A 212 -7.84 -12.69 -9.66
C VAL A 212 -8.46 -13.48 -8.52
N PHE A 213 -8.33 -12.99 -7.30
CA PHE A 213 -8.88 -13.69 -6.14
C PHE A 213 -9.20 -12.75 -4.98
N ASN A 214 -10.08 -13.19 -4.09
CA ASN A 214 -10.34 -12.56 -2.81
C ASN A 214 -10.51 -13.65 -1.74
N HIS A 215 -11.11 -13.30 -0.60
CA HIS A 215 -11.33 -14.24 0.50
C HIS A 215 -12.36 -15.37 0.23
N GLN A 216 -13.16 -15.27 -0.86
CA GLN A 216 -14.23 -16.21 -1.20
C GLN A 216 -14.05 -16.87 -2.57
N THR A 217 -13.41 -16.17 -3.51
CA THR A 217 -13.41 -16.52 -4.92
C THR A 217 -11.99 -16.56 -5.46
N PHE A 218 -11.71 -17.53 -6.31
CA PHE A 218 -10.48 -17.62 -7.12
C PHE A 218 -10.85 -17.84 -8.58
N LEU A 219 -10.36 -16.98 -9.47
CA LEU A 219 -10.69 -16.97 -10.90
C LEU A 219 -9.40 -16.90 -11.73
N ALA A 220 -9.21 -17.81 -12.68
CA ALA A 220 -8.14 -17.69 -13.67
C ALA A 220 -8.67 -17.19 -15.01
N ASN A 221 -7.87 -16.36 -15.67
CA ASN A 221 -8.21 -15.76 -16.95
C ASN A 221 -8.13 -16.80 -18.07
N CYS A 222 -9.28 -17.18 -18.63
CA CYS A 222 -9.45 -18.12 -19.74
C CYS A 222 -9.62 -17.44 -21.10
N GLN A 223 -9.56 -16.11 -21.15
CA GLN A 223 -9.66 -15.35 -22.40
C GLN A 223 -8.48 -15.67 -23.34
N PRO A 224 -8.65 -15.48 -24.67
CA PRO A 224 -7.60 -15.75 -25.66
C PRO A 224 -6.28 -15.03 -25.36
N SER A 225 -6.36 -13.80 -24.88
CA SER A 225 -5.25 -12.97 -24.46
C SER A 225 -5.29 -12.77 -22.95
N ASP A 226 -4.11 -12.73 -22.31
CA ASP A 226 -3.95 -12.29 -20.93
C ASP A 226 -3.62 -10.80 -20.82
N ALA A 227 -3.56 -10.07 -21.93
CA ALA A 227 -3.29 -8.64 -21.95
C ALA A 227 -4.37 -7.86 -21.20
N VAL A 228 -3.96 -7.04 -20.23
CA VAL A 228 -4.88 -6.26 -19.37
C VAL A 228 -5.75 -5.33 -20.20
N GLU A 229 -5.20 -4.69 -21.22
CA GLU A 229 -5.91 -3.72 -22.07
C GLU A 229 -7.07 -4.34 -22.87
N LEU A 230 -6.99 -5.63 -23.19
CA LEU A 230 -8.03 -6.40 -23.89
C LEU A 230 -8.92 -7.20 -22.93
N CYS A 231 -8.54 -7.27 -21.65
CA CYS A 231 -9.19 -8.13 -20.69
C CYS A 231 -10.57 -7.60 -20.29
N VAL A 232 -11.59 -8.45 -20.42
CA VAL A 232 -12.93 -8.19 -19.93
C VAL A 232 -13.11 -8.80 -18.54
N PHE A 233 -13.22 -7.94 -17.52
CA PHE A 233 -13.37 -8.33 -16.12
C PHE A 233 -14.83 -8.61 -15.73
N ASP A 234 -15.50 -9.40 -16.56
CA ASP A 234 -16.84 -9.93 -16.27
C ASP A 234 -16.72 -11.35 -15.70
N PHE A 235 -16.77 -11.46 -14.38
CA PHE A 235 -16.56 -12.71 -13.65
C PHE A 235 -17.78 -13.65 -13.69
N GLN A 236 -18.91 -13.22 -14.25
CA GLN A 236 -20.09 -14.07 -14.42
C GLN A 236 -19.98 -14.99 -15.63
N VAL A 237 -19.03 -14.72 -16.54
CA VAL A 237 -18.86 -15.48 -17.78
C VAL A 237 -17.77 -16.53 -17.62
N GLU A 238 -18.18 -17.79 -17.42
CA GLU A 238 -17.27 -18.93 -17.18
C GLU A 238 -16.30 -19.18 -18.35
N SER A 239 -16.67 -18.84 -19.58
CA SER A 239 -15.78 -18.95 -20.75
C SER A 239 -14.63 -17.94 -20.74
N ARG A 240 -14.73 -16.89 -19.93
CA ARG A 240 -13.70 -15.86 -19.74
C ARG A 240 -12.91 -16.08 -18.46
N TRP A 241 -13.55 -16.56 -17.40
CA TRP A 241 -12.93 -16.78 -16.10
C TRP A 241 -13.32 -18.15 -15.53
N LYS A 242 -12.35 -19.06 -15.43
CA LYS A 242 -12.57 -20.34 -14.74
C LYS A 242 -12.48 -20.09 -13.24
N ALA A 243 -13.58 -20.36 -12.52
CA ALA A 243 -13.65 -20.27 -11.08
C ALA A 243 -13.24 -21.59 -10.39
N MET A 244 -12.71 -21.50 -9.17
CA MET A 244 -12.71 -22.62 -8.24
C MET A 244 -14.06 -22.74 -7.51
N SER A 245 -14.38 -23.93 -7.01
CA SER A 245 -15.54 -24.16 -6.14
C SER A 245 -15.40 -23.35 -4.87
N GLU A 246 -16.47 -22.62 -4.52
CA GLU A 246 -16.52 -21.86 -3.28
C GLU A 246 -16.47 -22.77 -2.05
N GLU A 247 -17.06 -23.96 -2.12
CA GLU A 247 -17.05 -24.96 -1.04
C GLU A 247 -15.63 -25.45 -0.78
N ALA A 248 -14.89 -25.74 -1.86
CA ALA A 248 -13.49 -26.13 -1.77
C ALA A 248 -12.65 -25.01 -1.14
N LEU A 249 -12.83 -23.75 -1.57
CA LEU A 249 -12.14 -22.60 -0.98
C LEU A 249 -12.52 -22.37 0.50
N LYS A 250 -13.81 -22.40 0.84
CA LYS A 250 -14.32 -22.24 2.22
C LYS A 250 -13.74 -23.30 3.16
N SER A 251 -13.52 -24.51 2.67
CA SER A 251 -12.95 -25.61 3.47
C SER A 251 -11.57 -25.29 4.05
N VAL A 252 -10.77 -24.45 3.37
CA VAL A 252 -9.39 -24.08 3.76
C VAL A 252 -9.17 -22.60 4.03
N CYS A 253 -10.04 -21.70 3.55
CA CYS A 253 -9.88 -20.25 3.69
C CYS A 253 -10.85 -19.60 4.69
N ALA A 254 -11.91 -20.29 5.12
CA ALA A 254 -12.86 -19.68 6.05
C ALA A 254 -12.22 -19.36 7.42
N PRO A 255 -12.69 -18.33 8.13
CA PRO A 255 -12.20 -18.01 9.47
C PRO A 255 -12.26 -19.23 10.40
N GLY A 256 -11.12 -19.58 11.01
CA GLY A 256 -11.02 -20.77 11.87
C GLY A 256 -10.81 -22.10 11.15
N SER A 257 -10.84 -22.15 9.81
CA SER A 257 -10.56 -23.39 9.05
C SER A 257 -9.10 -23.84 9.15
N THR A 258 -8.17 -22.92 9.43
CA THR A 258 -6.76 -23.22 9.66
C THR A 258 -6.38 -22.79 11.07
N THR A 259 -6.13 -23.75 11.96
CA THR A 259 -5.65 -23.46 13.33
C THR A 259 -4.24 -22.85 13.36
N SER A 260 -3.51 -22.90 12.24
CA SER A 260 -2.14 -22.39 12.09
C SER A 260 -2.04 -20.92 11.72
N LEU A 261 -3.14 -20.27 11.31
CA LEU A 261 -3.15 -18.83 11.05
C LEU A 261 -3.63 -18.08 12.31
N PRO A 262 -2.86 -17.11 12.83
CA PRO A 262 -3.34 -16.30 13.94
C PRO A 262 -4.61 -15.54 13.52
N PRO A 263 -5.52 -15.27 14.47
CA PRO A 263 -6.58 -14.30 14.22
C PRO A 263 -5.95 -12.96 13.84
N LEU A 264 -6.53 -12.29 12.85
CA LEU A 264 -6.07 -10.97 12.43
C LEU A 264 -6.36 -10.00 13.58
N PRO A 265 -5.36 -9.37 14.22
CA PRO A 265 -5.66 -8.34 15.19
C PRO A 265 -6.32 -7.15 14.48
N PRO A 266 -7.17 -6.39 15.19
CA PRO A 266 -7.61 -5.10 14.70
C PRO A 266 -6.38 -4.21 14.46
N LEU A 267 -6.51 -3.27 13.51
CA LEU A 267 -5.49 -2.25 13.32
C LEU A 267 -5.29 -1.46 14.62
N CYS A 268 -4.03 -1.18 14.95
CA CYS A 268 -3.66 -0.40 16.11
C CYS A 268 -3.78 1.10 15.80
N ALA A 269 -4.38 1.84 16.74
CA ALA A 269 -4.37 3.29 16.68
C ALA A 269 -2.92 3.82 16.75
N PRO A 270 -2.61 4.93 16.05
CA PRO A 270 -1.31 5.56 16.16
C PRO A 270 -1.04 6.00 17.61
N SER A 271 0.17 5.72 18.10
CA SER A 271 0.66 6.18 19.41
C SER A 271 1.46 7.47 19.31
N LEU A 272 1.72 7.96 18.10
CA LEU A 272 2.50 9.16 17.84
C LEU A 272 1.59 10.40 17.78
N ASP A 273 1.94 11.46 18.52
CA ASP A 273 1.32 12.78 18.32
C ASP A 273 1.89 13.45 17.04
N PRO A 274 1.07 13.68 16.00
CA PRO A 274 1.50 14.35 14.78
C PRO A 274 2.08 15.74 15.02
N ALA A 275 1.52 16.52 15.94
CA ALA A 275 1.93 17.90 16.17
C ALA A 275 3.31 17.96 16.83
N ALA A 276 3.51 17.22 17.93
CA ALA A 276 4.81 17.11 18.58
C ALA A 276 5.87 16.54 17.63
N ALA A 277 5.54 15.49 16.85
CA ALA A 277 6.48 14.90 15.89
C ALA A 277 6.89 15.88 14.77
N SER A 278 5.95 16.69 14.29
CA SER A 278 6.22 17.73 13.28
C SER A 278 7.16 18.79 13.83
N ASN A 279 6.87 19.32 15.02
CA ASN A 279 7.67 20.36 15.66
C ASN A 279 9.10 19.90 15.95
N HIS A 280 9.26 18.67 16.44
CA HIS A 280 10.56 18.10 16.75
C HIS A 280 11.41 17.94 15.48
N LEU A 281 10.83 17.37 14.41
CA LEU A 281 11.54 17.17 13.15
C LEU A 281 11.86 18.50 12.45
N GLU A 282 10.99 19.51 12.57
CA GLU A 282 11.24 20.86 12.06
C GLU A 282 12.43 21.53 12.75
N LEU A 283 12.55 21.39 14.08
CA LEU A 283 13.68 21.92 14.84
C LEU A 283 15.00 21.25 14.42
N GLU A 284 15.01 19.92 14.28
CA GLU A 284 16.19 19.20 13.78
C GLU A 284 16.58 19.63 12.36
N MET A 285 15.60 19.87 11.49
CA MET A 285 15.84 20.37 10.14
C MET A 285 16.45 21.77 10.14
N ARG A 286 15.93 22.68 10.97
CA ARG A 286 16.49 24.02 11.14
C ARG A 286 17.94 23.96 11.64
N TYR A 287 18.23 23.07 12.59
CA TYR A 287 19.60 22.86 13.05
C TYR A 287 20.51 22.39 11.91
N LEU A 288 20.12 21.34 11.17
CA LEU A 288 20.92 20.78 10.07
C LEU A 288 21.18 21.79 8.94
N VAL A 289 20.17 22.59 8.57
CA VAL A 289 20.35 23.67 7.58
C VAL A 289 21.31 24.74 8.10
N SER A 290 21.17 25.14 9.36
CA SER A 290 22.01 26.19 9.94
C SER A 290 23.48 25.78 10.00
N GLU A 291 23.76 24.53 10.40
CA GLU A 291 25.11 23.97 10.44
C GLU A 291 25.69 23.85 9.03
N HIS A 292 24.93 23.30 8.07
CA HIS A 292 25.40 23.18 6.69
C HIS A 292 25.72 24.55 6.06
N ARG A 293 24.91 25.57 6.35
CA ARG A 293 25.17 26.94 5.87
C ARG A 293 26.38 27.57 6.56
N LYS A 294 26.56 27.31 7.85
CA LYS A 294 27.73 27.77 8.61
C LYS A 294 29.03 27.19 8.04
N ASP A 295 29.04 25.91 7.63
CA ASP A 295 30.20 25.28 6.98
C ASP A 295 30.55 25.93 5.62
N LEU A 296 29.61 26.66 5.01
CA LEU A 296 29.77 27.40 3.76
C LEU A 296 29.97 28.92 3.97
N ASP A 297 30.18 29.35 5.21
CA ASP A 297 30.27 30.76 5.63
C ASP A 297 29.04 31.60 5.24
N LEU A 298 27.85 30.98 5.25
CA LEU A 298 26.58 31.64 4.94
C LEU A 298 25.80 32.00 6.21
N ALA A 299 25.37 33.26 6.32
CA ALA A 299 24.46 33.68 7.39
C ALA A 299 23.09 32.99 7.25
N THR A 300 22.51 32.53 8.35
CA THR A 300 21.19 31.88 8.36
C THR A 300 20.19 32.76 9.10
N VAL A 301 19.13 33.17 8.42
CA VAL A 301 18.05 33.97 8.99
C VAL A 301 16.71 33.30 8.69
N TRP A 302 16.03 32.86 9.74
CA TRP A 302 14.75 32.19 9.65
C TRP A 302 13.58 33.18 9.50
N ASP A 303 12.56 32.78 8.75
CA ASP A 303 11.28 33.48 8.60
C ASP A 303 10.14 32.55 9.06
N ASP A 304 9.73 32.73 10.32
CA ASP A 304 8.68 31.93 10.95
C ASP A 304 7.31 32.14 10.30
N HIS A 305 7.04 33.35 9.79
CA HIS A 305 5.78 33.62 9.09
C HIS A 305 5.73 32.85 7.77
N LEU A 306 6.81 32.92 6.97
CA LEU A 306 6.90 32.14 5.74
C LEU A 306 6.82 30.64 6.03
N SER A 307 7.53 30.12 7.04
CA SER A 307 7.40 28.73 7.51
C SER A 307 5.94 28.38 7.79
N TYR A 308 5.21 29.22 8.52
CA TYR A 308 3.79 29.00 8.81
C TYR A 308 2.94 28.90 7.54
N LEU A 309 3.15 29.77 6.54
CA LEU A 309 2.41 29.76 5.28
C LEU A 309 2.56 28.44 4.51
N LEU A 310 3.76 27.82 4.54
CA LEU A 310 4.02 26.52 3.90
C LEU A 310 3.14 25.38 4.45
N SER A 311 2.55 25.55 5.64
CA SER A 311 1.65 24.55 6.24
C SER A 311 0.46 24.23 5.34
N SER A 312 -0.07 25.24 4.65
CA SER A 312 -1.23 25.08 3.76
C SER A 312 -0.90 24.15 2.59
N ALA A 313 0.22 24.40 1.90
CA ALA A 313 0.71 23.55 0.81
C ALA A 313 0.94 22.11 1.24
N LEU A 314 1.62 21.88 2.38
CA LEU A 314 1.86 20.52 2.88
C LEU A 314 0.57 19.77 3.23
N SER A 315 -0.46 20.48 3.67
CA SER A 315 -1.80 19.91 3.93
C SER A 315 -2.48 19.51 2.63
N ALA A 316 -2.45 20.40 1.64
CA ALA A 316 -3.00 20.17 0.32
C ALA A 316 -2.38 18.94 -0.35
N TYR A 317 -1.05 18.78 -0.27
CA TYR A 317 -0.37 17.63 -0.85
C TYR A 317 -0.80 16.30 -0.22
N GLU A 318 -0.94 16.22 1.11
CA GLU A 318 -1.42 14.98 1.73
C GLU A 318 -2.89 14.72 1.43
N LEU A 319 -3.72 15.76 1.41
CA LEU A 319 -5.14 15.65 1.07
C LEU A 319 -5.33 15.17 -0.37
N GLU A 320 -4.51 15.66 -1.30
CA GLU A 320 -4.48 15.20 -2.69
C GLU A 320 -4.11 13.71 -2.77
N ARG A 321 -3.13 13.25 -1.96
CA ARG A 321 -2.80 11.82 -1.88
C ARG A 321 -3.93 10.96 -1.32
N CYS A 322 -4.74 11.50 -0.42
CA CYS A 322 -5.90 10.80 0.16
C CYS A 322 -7.14 10.81 -0.74
N THR A 323 -7.33 11.84 -1.57
CA THR A 323 -8.59 12.05 -2.31
C THR A 323 -8.42 11.85 -3.83
N GLY A 324 -7.22 12.11 -4.34
CA GLY A 324 -6.93 12.26 -5.77
C GLY A 324 -7.38 13.61 -6.34
N VAL A 325 -7.73 14.58 -5.49
CA VAL A 325 -8.20 15.92 -5.88
C VAL A 325 -7.26 16.97 -5.30
N SER A 326 -6.70 17.81 -6.17
CA SER A 326 -5.88 18.94 -5.74
C SER A 326 -6.78 20.09 -5.29
N CYS A 327 -6.52 20.66 -4.11
CA CYS A 327 -7.30 21.76 -3.53
C CYS A 327 -6.39 22.63 -2.63
N GLY A 328 -6.67 23.93 -2.52
CA GLY A 328 -5.94 24.84 -1.63
C GLY A 328 -4.68 25.51 -2.22
N ASN A 329 -4.40 25.32 -3.51
CA ASN A 329 -3.22 25.90 -4.15
C ASN A 329 -3.35 27.42 -4.38
N GLU A 330 -4.57 27.93 -4.60
CA GLU A 330 -4.80 29.35 -4.89
C GLU A 330 -4.55 30.21 -3.66
N GLU A 331 -5.10 29.83 -2.50
CA GLU A 331 -4.93 30.53 -1.23
C GLU A 331 -3.46 30.52 -0.79
N PHE A 332 -2.75 29.42 -1.00
CA PHE A 332 -1.32 29.33 -0.74
C PHE A 332 -0.52 30.29 -1.63
N GLN A 333 -0.77 30.29 -2.94
CA GLN A 333 -0.09 31.19 -3.87
C GLN A 333 -0.31 32.66 -3.51
N ASP A 334 -1.55 33.02 -3.17
CA ASP A 334 -1.88 34.39 -2.78
C ASP A 334 -1.22 34.79 -1.44
N ALA A 335 -1.18 33.90 -0.46
CA ALA A 335 -0.50 34.16 0.80
C ALA A 335 1.01 34.36 0.61
N VAL A 336 1.65 33.53 -0.23
CA VAL A 336 3.08 33.68 -0.56
C VAL A 336 3.33 34.98 -1.33
N ARG A 337 2.50 35.32 -2.33
CA ARG A 337 2.63 36.58 -3.07
C ARG A 337 2.57 37.81 -2.15
N ARG A 338 1.74 37.79 -1.11
CA ARG A 338 1.67 38.88 -0.13
C ARG A 338 2.84 38.90 0.85
N ALA A 339 3.44 37.74 1.15
CA ALA A 339 4.55 37.62 2.10
C ALA A 339 5.93 37.86 1.47
N VAL A 340 6.01 37.88 0.15
CA VAL A 340 7.22 38.12 -0.65
C VAL A 340 7.18 39.58 -1.13
N PRO A 341 8.08 40.45 -0.64
CA PRO A 341 8.08 41.85 -1.05
C PRO A 341 8.41 42.03 -2.54
N ASP A 342 8.02 43.17 -3.10
CA ASP A 342 8.36 43.52 -4.48
C ASP A 342 9.88 43.44 -4.73
N GLY A 343 10.25 42.91 -5.90
CA GLY A 343 11.65 42.67 -6.27
C GLY A 343 12.33 41.49 -5.55
N HIS A 344 11.62 40.73 -4.72
CA HIS A 344 12.11 39.47 -4.15
C HIS A 344 11.61 38.26 -4.94
N THR A 345 12.42 37.20 -4.91
CA THR A 345 12.10 35.90 -5.49
C THR A 345 11.77 34.92 -4.37
N PHE A 346 10.75 34.09 -4.58
CA PHE A 346 10.44 32.94 -3.74
C PHE A 346 10.78 31.64 -4.45
N LYS A 347 11.47 30.73 -3.76
CA LYS A 347 11.68 29.34 -4.18
C LYS A 347 11.19 28.41 -3.08
N GLY A 348 10.49 27.34 -3.45
CA GLY A 348 9.97 26.34 -2.52
C GLY A 348 10.11 24.92 -3.06
N PHE A 349 10.63 24.01 -2.24
CA PHE A 349 10.88 22.61 -2.58
C PHE A 349 10.14 21.69 -1.61
N PRO A 350 8.96 21.16 -1.99
CA PRO A 350 8.25 20.16 -1.21
C PRO A 350 8.77 18.75 -1.49
N ILE A 351 8.86 17.93 -0.45
CA ILE A 351 9.29 16.54 -0.54
C ILE A 351 8.59 15.68 0.52
N HIS A 352 8.39 14.40 0.21
CA HIS A 352 7.69 13.44 1.06
C HIS A 352 8.59 12.25 1.42
N PHE A 353 8.51 11.80 2.67
CA PHE A 353 9.21 10.64 3.21
C PHE A 353 8.28 9.71 3.99
N LEU A 354 8.66 8.43 4.05
CA LEU A 354 8.01 7.37 4.86
C LEU A 354 8.66 7.19 6.24
N HIS A 355 9.54 8.12 6.64
CA HIS A 355 10.30 8.02 7.88
C HIS A 355 10.53 9.39 8.50
N ARG A 356 10.79 9.40 9.82
CA ARG A 356 11.03 10.61 10.60
C ARG A 356 12.51 10.90 10.89
N ASN A 357 13.45 10.19 10.25
CA ASN A 357 14.88 10.42 10.44
C ASN A 357 15.34 11.71 9.74
N ALA A 358 15.64 12.75 10.53
CA ALA A 358 16.02 14.06 10.04
C ALA A 358 17.29 14.05 9.17
N ARG A 359 18.37 13.46 9.67
CA ARG A 359 19.66 13.43 8.97
C ARG A 359 19.56 12.74 7.61
N ARG A 360 18.87 11.60 7.56
CA ARG A 360 18.62 10.86 6.32
C ARG A 360 17.75 11.65 5.34
N ALA A 361 16.72 12.33 5.84
CA ALA A 361 15.86 13.17 5.02
C ALA A 361 16.66 14.36 4.45
N PHE A 362 17.40 15.09 5.29
CA PHE A 362 18.21 16.23 4.87
C PHE A 362 19.27 15.84 3.83
N ALA A 363 20.03 14.77 4.07
CA ALA A 363 21.01 14.26 3.10
C ALA A 363 20.35 13.85 1.76
N THR A 364 19.10 13.38 1.79
CA THR A 364 18.34 13.09 0.56
C THR A 364 17.90 14.35 -0.16
N CYS A 365 17.50 15.39 0.59
CA CYS A 365 17.09 16.68 0.03
C CYS A 365 18.26 17.36 -0.68
N LEU A 366 19.45 17.37 -0.07
CA LEU A 366 20.66 17.98 -0.66
C LEU A 366 21.14 17.30 -1.96
N ARG A 367 20.70 16.07 -2.26
CA ARG A 367 20.98 15.45 -3.57
C ARG A 367 20.17 16.08 -4.72
N SER A 368 19.13 16.85 -4.40
CA SER A 368 18.38 17.62 -5.41
C SER A 368 19.06 18.98 -5.62
N PRO A 369 19.54 19.30 -6.84
CA PRO A 369 20.15 20.59 -7.13
C PRO A 369 19.23 21.76 -6.77
N PHE A 370 17.91 21.60 -6.96
CA PHE A 370 16.93 22.63 -6.64
C PHE A 370 16.81 22.88 -5.12
N CYS A 371 16.89 21.82 -4.30
CA CYS A 371 16.92 22.00 -2.85
C CYS A 371 18.24 22.59 -2.38
N GLU A 372 19.35 22.15 -2.97
CA GLU A 372 20.68 22.70 -2.69
C GLU A 372 20.73 24.19 -3.00
N GLU A 373 20.18 24.64 -4.14
CA GLU A 373 20.05 26.07 -4.46
C GLU A 373 19.28 26.87 -3.41
N ILE A 374 18.21 26.31 -2.84
CA ILE A 374 17.43 26.96 -1.78
C ILE A 374 18.25 27.04 -0.49
N VAL A 375 18.82 25.92 -0.07
CA VAL A 375 19.58 25.81 1.19
C VAL A 375 20.87 26.63 1.13
N CYS A 376 21.56 26.66 0.00
CA CYS A 376 22.80 27.39 -0.25
C CYS A 376 22.56 28.77 -0.86
N CYS A 377 21.31 29.25 -0.87
CA CYS A 377 20.93 30.52 -1.48
C CYS A 377 21.79 31.68 -0.94
N ARG A 378 22.30 32.48 -1.89
CA ARG A 378 23.08 33.70 -1.68
C ARG A 378 22.34 34.87 -2.32
N GLY A 379 22.43 36.05 -1.71
CA GLY A 379 21.80 37.27 -2.18
C GLY A 379 21.57 38.26 -1.05
N ASP A 380 20.90 39.35 -1.36
CA ASP A 380 20.50 40.33 -0.36
C ASP A 380 19.22 39.88 0.33
N HIS A 381 19.11 40.15 1.63
CA HIS A 381 17.91 39.86 2.42
C HIS A 381 17.42 38.40 2.33
N VAL A 382 18.34 37.43 2.23
CA VAL A 382 17.99 36.00 2.22
C VAL A 382 17.30 35.63 3.53
N ARG A 383 16.08 35.10 3.41
CA ARG A 383 15.28 34.55 4.50
C ARG A 383 14.91 33.12 4.18
N LEU A 384 15.19 32.21 5.09
CA LEU A 384 14.92 30.79 4.96
C LEU A 384 13.68 30.40 5.73
N ALA A 385 12.94 29.45 5.18
CA ALA A 385 11.81 28.82 5.83
C ALA A 385 11.91 27.31 5.65
N VAL A 386 11.57 26.60 6.73
CA VAL A 386 11.38 25.16 6.72
C VAL A 386 10.07 24.87 7.41
N ARG A 387 9.27 23.98 6.83
CA ARG A 387 8.05 23.49 7.47
C ARG A 387 8.00 21.98 7.35
N VAL A 388 7.61 21.33 8.44
CA VAL A 388 7.41 19.88 8.48
C VAL A 388 5.99 19.57 8.92
N ARG A 389 5.35 18.60 8.26
CA ARG A 389 4.08 18.03 8.69
C ARG A 389 4.16 16.50 8.68
N VAL A 390 3.94 15.91 9.85
CA VAL A 390 3.80 14.47 10.05
C VAL A 390 2.32 14.14 10.12
N PHE A 391 1.85 13.29 9.22
CA PHE A 391 0.52 12.70 9.25
C PHE A 391 0.66 11.25 9.70
N VAL A 392 -0.11 10.84 10.70
CA VAL A 392 -0.02 9.50 11.28
C VAL A 392 -1.24 8.68 10.87
N TYR A 393 -0.98 7.42 10.57
CA TYR A 393 -1.93 6.42 10.13
C TYR A 393 -1.90 5.23 11.13
N PRO A 394 -2.78 4.23 10.98
CA PRO A 394 -2.71 3.02 11.79
C PRO A 394 -1.31 2.40 11.79
N GLU A 395 -1.01 1.59 12.82
CA GLU A 395 0.28 0.91 12.96
C GLU A 395 1.50 1.85 13.00
N ASN A 396 1.31 3.10 13.41
CA ASN A 396 2.34 4.14 13.40
C ASN A 396 2.97 4.40 12.03
N ALA A 397 2.32 3.99 10.93
CA ALA A 397 2.69 4.42 9.59
C ALA A 397 2.55 5.95 9.51
N CYS A 398 3.45 6.60 8.77
CA CYS A 398 3.43 8.06 8.68
C CYS A 398 3.80 8.58 7.30
N ALA A 399 3.14 9.66 6.91
CA ALA A 399 3.53 10.50 5.79
C ALA A 399 4.23 11.74 6.35
N VAL A 400 5.51 11.93 6.01
CA VAL A 400 6.29 13.08 6.46
C VAL A 400 6.53 14.01 5.28
N TRP A 401 5.85 15.14 5.30
CA TRP A 401 6.04 16.20 4.32
C TRP A 401 7.00 17.26 4.86
N LEU A 402 8.00 17.61 4.06
CA LEU A 402 8.90 18.72 4.33
C LEU A 402 8.86 19.70 3.18
N MET A 403 8.97 20.98 3.48
CA MET A 403 9.17 22.01 2.47
C MET A 403 10.28 22.96 2.91
N PHE A 404 11.34 23.03 2.10
CA PHE A 404 12.37 24.07 2.20
C PHE A 404 11.94 25.23 1.32
N ALA A 405 12.09 26.45 1.81
CA ALA A 405 11.86 27.63 1.01
C ALA A 405 12.86 28.73 1.35
N CYS A 406 13.08 29.60 0.38
CA CYS A 406 13.77 30.87 0.61
C CYS A 406 13.01 32.00 -0.07
N LYS A 407 13.09 33.18 0.52
CA LYS A 407 12.87 34.44 -0.18
C LYS A 407 14.11 35.29 -0.12
N TYR A 408 14.46 35.93 -1.22
CA TYR A 408 15.68 36.73 -1.32
C TYR A 408 15.50 37.80 -2.40
N ARG A 409 16.27 38.87 -2.30
CA ARG A 409 16.39 39.86 -3.37
C ARG A 409 17.52 39.44 -4.29
N SER A 410 17.22 39.25 -5.59
CA SER A 410 18.24 38.94 -6.57
C SER A 410 19.18 40.13 -6.72
N VAL A 411 20.47 39.90 -6.56
CA VAL A 411 21.50 40.86 -6.96
C VAL A 411 21.80 40.53 -8.42
N LEU A 412 21.23 41.31 -9.34
CA LEU A 412 21.65 41.31 -10.75
C LEU A 412 22.97 42.05 -10.87
#